data_AF-A0A8X7Y8F2-F1
#
_entry.id   AF-A0A8X7Y8F2-F1
#
_cell.length_a   1.000
_cell.length_b   1.000
_cell.length_c   1.000
_cell.angle_alpha   90.00
_cell.angle_beta   90.00
_cell.angle_gamma   90.00
#
_symmetry.space_group_name_H-M   'P 1'
#
loop_
_entity.id
_entity.type
_entity.pdbx_description
1 polymer ?
#
loop_
_entity_poly.entity_id
_entity_poly.type
_entity_poly.pdbx_seq_one_letter_code
_entity_poly.pdbx_strand_id
1 'polypeptide(L)' 'MRGRSYSYSPSPPRGYGRKHRSPSPRGRHGGRGRDLPTSLLVRNLRLDCRPEDLRGPFGRFGPLKDVYLPRDYYTG' A
#
# COMPACT_ATOMS: atom_id res chain seq x y z
N MET A 1 32.50 -68.80 -3.03
CA MET A 1 32.10 -67.93 -4.14
C MET A 1 31.07 -66.94 -3.62
N ARG A 2 31.38 -65.65 -3.68
CA ARG A 2 30.64 -64.57 -3.01
C ARG A 2 29.28 -64.35 -3.70
N GLY A 3 28.22 -64.35 -2.92
CA GLY A 3 26.86 -64.17 -3.40
C GLY A 3 26.44 -62.71 -3.62
N ARG A 4 25.16 -62.61 -4.00
CA ARG A 4 24.22 -61.46 -3.98
C ARG A 4 23.79 -60.99 -5.38
N SER A 5 22.89 -61.77 -5.98
CA SER A 5 21.95 -61.32 -7.01
C SER A 5 20.84 -60.50 -6.36
N TYR A 6 21.01 -59.18 -6.30
CA TYR A 6 19.89 -58.28 -6.03
C TYR A 6 19.17 -57.95 -7.34
N SER A 7 17.91 -58.35 -7.38
CA SER A 7 16.90 -58.06 -8.38
C SER A 7 16.82 -56.56 -8.70
N TYR A 8 16.73 -56.25 -9.99
CA TYR A 8 16.48 -54.91 -10.51
C TYR A 8 15.23 -54.32 -9.86
N SER A 9 15.44 -53.40 -8.91
CA SER A 9 14.39 -52.54 -8.40
C SER A 9 14.39 -51.28 -9.26
N PRO A 10 13.39 -51.03 -10.12
CA PRO A 10 13.35 -49.81 -10.90
C PRO A 10 13.33 -48.62 -9.94
N SER A 11 14.25 -47.68 -10.16
CA SER A 11 14.30 -46.44 -9.39
C SER A 11 12.92 -45.75 -9.42
N PRO A 12 12.42 -45.26 -8.28
CA PRO A 12 11.12 -44.58 -8.23
C PRO A 12 11.11 -43.44 -9.25
N PRO A 13 9.97 -43.20 -9.95
CA PRO A 13 9.88 -42.15 -10.94
C PRO A 13 10.35 -40.84 -10.30
N ARG A 14 11.31 -40.18 -10.95
CA ARG A 14 11.78 -38.85 -10.56
C ARG A 14 10.55 -37.95 -10.58
N GLY A 15 9.97 -37.73 -9.40
CA GLY A 15 8.94 -36.74 -9.22
C GLY A 15 9.57 -35.40 -9.57
N TYR A 16 9.31 -34.93 -10.79
CA TYR A 16 9.43 -33.53 -11.12
C TYR A 16 8.42 -32.85 -10.20
N GLY A 17 8.91 -32.49 -9.02
CA GLY A 17 8.15 -31.83 -7.99
C GLY A 17 7.36 -30.74 -8.69
N ARG A 18 6.04 -30.75 -8.47
CA ARG A 18 5.24 -29.56 -8.66
C ARG A 18 5.98 -28.51 -7.85
N LYS A 19 6.81 -27.70 -8.51
CA LYS A 19 7.40 -26.50 -7.95
C LYS A 19 6.16 -25.70 -7.62
N HIS A 20 5.71 -25.81 -6.37
CA HIS A 20 4.85 -24.80 -5.78
C HIS A 20 5.58 -23.53 -6.15
N ARG A 21 5.06 -22.81 -7.16
CA ARG A 21 5.52 -21.46 -7.41
C ARG A 21 5.30 -20.82 -6.06
N SER A 22 6.39 -20.50 -5.37
CA SER A 22 6.36 -19.61 -4.23
C SER A 22 5.37 -18.53 -4.64
N PRO A 23 4.29 -18.29 -3.87
CA PRO A 23 3.28 -17.33 -4.27
C PRO A 23 4.03 -16.10 -4.75
N SER A 24 3.97 -15.84 -6.07
CA SER A 24 4.55 -14.62 -6.62
C SER A 24 4.01 -13.53 -5.73
N PRO A 25 4.83 -12.64 -5.14
CA PRO A 25 4.37 -11.69 -4.15
C PRO A 25 3.18 -10.96 -4.77
N ARG A 26 1.97 -11.42 -4.46
CA ARG A 26 0.75 -10.86 -5.03
C ARG A 26 0.81 -9.46 -4.50
N GLY A 27 0.91 -8.53 -5.45
CA GLY A 27 1.48 -7.22 -5.22
C GLY A 27 1.07 -6.68 -3.87
N ARG A 28 2.05 -6.16 -3.12
CA ARG A 28 1.84 -5.31 -1.96
C ARG A 28 1.12 -3.99 -2.35
N HIS A 29 0.11 -4.06 -3.21
CA HIS A 29 -0.91 -3.04 -3.34
C HIS A 29 -2.02 -3.23 -2.29
N GLY A 30 -1.81 -4.07 -1.28
CA GLY A 30 -2.51 -4.02 0.01
C GLY A 30 -2.07 -2.81 0.86
N GLY A 31 -1.98 -1.63 0.24
CA GLY A 31 -1.51 -0.40 0.87
C GLY A 31 -2.44 0.79 0.66
N ARG A 32 -3.61 0.62 0.03
CA ARG A 32 -4.66 1.65 -0.07
C ARG A 32 -5.53 1.77 1.19
N GLY A 33 -5.04 1.30 2.32
CA GLY A 33 -5.72 1.41 3.61
C GLY A 33 -4.83 1.97 4.71
N ARG A 34 -3.66 2.52 4.35
CA ARG A 34 -2.86 3.27 5.31
C ARG A 34 -3.27 4.73 5.14
N ASP A 35 -3.78 5.32 6.21
CA ASP A 35 -3.96 6.77 6.37
C ASP A 35 -2.61 7.48 6.27
N LEU A 36 -1.98 7.42 5.10
CA LEU A 36 -0.78 8.17 4.79
C LEU A 36 -1.13 9.65 4.98
N PRO A 37 -0.31 10.42 5.70
CA PRO A 37 -0.55 11.85 5.87
C PRO A 37 -0.62 12.48 4.49
N THR A 38 -1.83 12.89 4.10
CA THR A 38 -2.11 13.52 2.82
C THR A 38 -2.41 14.97 3.12
N SER A 39 -1.50 15.87 2.76
CA SER A 39 -1.65 17.32 2.93
C SER A 39 -1.77 17.99 1.57
N LEU A 40 -2.61 19.02 1.49
CA LEU A 40 -2.82 19.82 0.29
C LEU A 40 -2.37 21.26 0.55
N LEU A 41 -1.58 21.83 -0.37
CA LEU A 41 -1.26 23.25 -0.38
C LEU A 41 -2.19 23.96 -1.36
N VAL A 42 -3.11 24.77 -0.83
CA VAL A 42 -4.03 25.58 -1.62
C VAL A 42 -3.49 27.01 -1.66
N ARG A 43 -3.34 27.57 -2.86
CA ARG A 43 -2.83 28.94 -3.08
C ARG A 43 -3.93 29.81 -3.66
N ASN A 44 -3.70 31.13 -3.67
CA ASN A 44 -4.63 32.10 -4.25
C ASN A 44 -6.02 32.10 -3.56
N LEU A 45 -6.03 31.92 -2.23
CA LEU A 45 -7.21 32.13 -1.42
C LEU A 45 -7.43 33.63 -1.19
N ARG A 46 -8.69 34.03 -1.02
CA ARG A 46 -9.01 35.39 -0.62
C ARG A 46 -8.45 35.69 0.78
N LEU A 47 -8.14 36.95 1.06
CA LEU A 47 -7.62 37.40 2.36
C LEU A 47 -8.60 37.14 3.52
N ASP A 48 -9.90 37.18 3.24
CA ASP A 48 -10.98 36.92 4.20
C ASP A 48 -11.39 35.44 4.28
N CYS A 49 -10.61 34.53 3.68
CA CYS A 49 -10.92 33.10 3.68
C CYS A 49 -10.84 32.53 5.10
N ARG A 50 -11.90 31.82 5.50
CA ARG A 50 -12.00 31.13 6.79
C ARG A 50 -11.87 29.62 6.62
N PRO A 51 -11.46 28.87 7.66
CA PRO A 51 -11.36 27.42 7.60
C PRO A 51 -12.67 26.73 7.18
N GLU A 52 -13.82 27.30 7.57
CA GLU A 52 -15.15 26.79 7.24
C GLU A 52 -15.43 26.84 5.74
N ASP A 53 -14.92 27.86 5.04
CA ASP A 53 -15.09 28.04 3.60
C ASP A 53 -14.40 26.92 2.80
N LEU A 54 -13.40 26.26 3.38
CA LEU A 54 -12.71 25.11 2.78
C LEU A 54 -13.41 23.79 3.07
N ARG A 55 -14.18 23.68 4.17
CA ARG A 55 -14.81 22.42 4.57
C ARG A 55 -15.86 21.94 3.57
N GLY A 56 -16.66 22.84 3.01
CA GLY A 56 -17.67 22.49 2.00
C GLY A 56 -17.07 21.92 0.71
N PRO A 57 -16.21 22.69 0.00
CA PRO A 57 -15.63 22.26 -1.28
C PRO A 57 -14.71 21.04 -1.19
N PHE A 58 -13.99 20.85 -0.08
CA PHE A 58 -13.10 19.71 0.09
C PHE A 58 -13.77 18.50 0.76
N GLY A 59 -14.82 18.71 1.56
CA GLY A 59 -15.57 17.64 2.23
C GLY A 59 -16.22 16.63 1.28
N ARG A 60 -16.52 17.05 0.03
CA ARG A 60 -17.02 16.15 -1.03
C ARG A 60 -16.04 15.05 -1.43
N PHE A 61 -14.75 15.24 -1.16
CA PHE A 61 -13.70 14.26 -1.48
C PHE A 61 -13.31 13.38 -0.29
N GLY A 62 -13.89 13.64 0.89
CA GLY A 62 -13.63 12.89 2.11
C GLY A 62 -13.52 13.80 3.34
N PRO A 63 -13.36 13.19 4.54
CA PRO A 63 -13.20 13.94 5.77
C PRO A 63 -11.89 14.74 5.77
N LEU A 64 -11.98 16.02 6.13
CA LEU A 64 -10.82 16.87 6.41
C LEU A 64 -10.38 16.69 7.85
N LYS A 65 -9.10 16.34 8.05
CA LYS A 65 -8.51 16.21 9.39
C LYS A 65 -8.33 17.58 10.05
N ASP A 66 -7.62 18.45 9.37
CA ASP A 66 -7.26 19.78 9.85
C ASP A 66 -7.13 20.77 8.69
N VAL A 67 -7.19 22.06 9.03
CA VAL A 67 -7.00 23.17 8.10
C VAL A 67 -6.07 24.17 8.76
N TYR A 68 -4.95 24.46 8.09
CA TYR A 68 -4.01 25.48 8.51
C TYR A 68 -4.07 26.66 7.55
N LEU A 69 -4.43 27.84 8.07
CA LEU A 69 -4.38 29.10 7.34
C LEU A 69 -3.28 29.96 7.96
N PRO A 70 -2.20 30.27 7.21
CA PRO A 70 -1.21 31.22 7.65
C PRO A 70 -1.89 32.57 7.92
N ARG A 71 -1.73 33.08 9.13
CA ARG A 71 -2.10 34.46 9.46
C ARG A 71 -0.88 35.34 9.34
N ASP A 72 -1.10 36.58 8.95
CA ASP A 72 -0.05 37.58 9.05
C ASP A 72 0.25 37.81 10.54
N TYR A 73 1.48 37.50 10.93
CA TYR A 73 1.96 37.61 12.30
C TYR A 73 1.86 39.04 12.84
N TYR A 74 1.93 40.05 11.98
CA TYR A 74 1.96 41.45 12.38
C TYR A 74 0.58 42.10 12.42
N THR A 75 -0.40 41.57 11.69
CA THR A 75 -1.69 42.25 11.48
C THR A 75 -2.91 41.50 12.02
N GLY A 76 -2.76 40.23 12.43
CA GLY A 76 -3.71 39.50 13.28
C GLY A 76 -5.04 39.15 12.63
#